data_AF-A0A367AJZ3-F1
#
_entry.id   AF-A0A367AJZ3-F1
#
_cell.length_a   1.000
_cell.length_b   1.000
_cell.length_c   1.000
_cell.angle_alpha   90.00
_cell.angle_beta   90.00
_cell.angle_gamma   90.00
#
_symmetry.space_group_name_H-M   'P 1'
#
loop_
_entity.id
_entity.type
_entity.pdbx_description
1 polymer ?
#
loop_
_entity_poly.entity_id
_entity_poly.type
_entity_poly.pdbx_seq_one_letter_code
_entity_poly.pdbx_strand_id
1 'polypeptide(L)'
;MTETDGSAEVADLEAADVDVVARDLARRDTHHLAVALPSYAVGFALLRFDPARWTAVGWAGIAAGVLVGVTLIVAVLRLGSGTEGRRRRYLVEHAVLHHLDPGPGRRAAADHRARDMARGGWLLVMWPALLAVQAASGDFDQPVAAGFGIALFGITLASLVPYTVRRWRAGRRWLADPPGPPRD
;
A
#
# COMPACT_ATOMS: atom_id res chain seq x y z
N MET A 1 47.26 -13.38 7.48
CA MET A 1 46.79 -12.68 6.27
C MET A 1 45.52 -13.38 5.80
N THR A 2 44.45 -13.26 6.60
CA THR A 2 43.18 -14.02 6.51
C THR A 2 42.01 -13.20 7.09
N GLU A 3 42.12 -11.85 7.09
CA GLU A 3 41.13 -10.95 7.70
C GLU A 3 40.11 -10.40 6.70
N THR A 4 40.28 -10.64 5.40
CA THR A 4 39.39 -10.12 4.35
C THR A 4 38.15 -10.97 4.11
N ASP A 5 38.17 -12.26 4.48
CA ASP A 5 37.10 -13.22 4.15
C ASP A 5 35.81 -12.96 4.95
N GLY A 6 35.94 -12.64 6.25
CA GLY A 6 34.78 -12.38 7.11
C GLY A 6 34.02 -11.09 6.79
N SER A 7 34.67 -10.10 6.17
CA SER A 7 34.02 -8.82 5.81
C SER A 7 33.06 -8.97 4.63
N ALA A 8 33.36 -9.87 3.69
CA ALA A 8 32.52 -10.17 2.55
C ALA A 8 31.31 -11.03 2.97
N GLU A 9 31.53 -12.01 3.83
CA GLU A 9 30.46 -12.88 4.33
C GLU A 9 29.42 -12.11 5.16
N VAL A 10 29.85 -11.18 6.01
CA VAL A 10 28.93 -10.31 6.78
C VAL A 10 28.14 -9.37 5.87
N ALA A 11 28.78 -8.78 4.86
CA ALA A 11 28.10 -7.92 3.90
C ALA A 11 27.05 -8.67 3.06
N ASP A 12 27.33 -9.93 2.70
CA ASP A 12 26.40 -10.78 1.95
C ASP A 12 25.20 -11.23 2.80
N LEU A 13 25.42 -11.52 4.09
CA LEU A 13 24.34 -11.83 5.04
C LEU A 13 23.43 -10.61 5.28
N GLU A 14 24.01 -9.42 5.50
CA GLU A 14 23.25 -8.18 5.59
C GLU A 14 22.47 -7.90 4.30
N ALA A 15 23.08 -8.16 3.14
CA ALA A 15 22.41 -7.98 1.86
C ALA A 15 21.23 -8.94 1.66
N ALA A 16 21.36 -10.19 2.09
CA ALA A 16 20.30 -11.20 2.02
C ALA A 16 19.11 -10.84 2.92
N ASP A 17 19.35 -10.38 4.14
CA ASP A 17 18.29 -9.97 5.08
C ASP A 17 17.50 -8.75 4.58
N VAL A 18 18.21 -7.76 4.03
CA VAL A 18 17.61 -6.57 3.40
C VAL A 18 16.64 -6.97 2.29
N ASP A 19 17.04 -7.96 1.48
CA ASP A 19 16.26 -8.44 0.35
C ASP A 19 14.99 -9.16 0.77
N VAL A 20 15.08 -9.97 1.84
CA VAL A 20 13.92 -10.64 2.45
C VAL A 20 12.92 -9.61 2.95
N VAL A 21 13.40 -8.58 3.68
CA VAL A 21 12.55 -7.50 4.20
C VAL A 21 11.87 -6.72 3.08
N ALA A 22 12.61 -6.36 2.03
CA ALA A 22 12.06 -5.63 0.88
C ALA A 22 11.00 -6.44 0.14
N ARG A 23 11.22 -7.75 -0.06
CA ARG A 23 10.24 -8.64 -0.70
C ARG A 23 9.00 -8.83 0.16
N ASP A 24 9.13 -8.98 1.47
CA ASP A 24 7.98 -9.13 2.37
C ASP A 24 7.10 -7.87 2.39
N LEU A 25 7.70 -6.68 2.45
CA LEU A 25 6.97 -5.42 2.34
C LEU A 25 6.28 -5.27 0.98
N ALA A 26 6.98 -5.56 -0.12
CA ALA A 26 6.39 -5.51 -1.46
C ALA A 26 5.22 -6.48 -1.61
N ARG A 27 5.32 -7.69 -1.04
CA ARG A 27 4.24 -8.68 -1.03
C ARG A 27 3.04 -8.21 -0.24
N ARG A 28 3.23 -7.65 0.96
CA ARG A 28 2.14 -7.09 1.78
C ARG A 28 1.44 -5.94 1.08
N ASP A 29 2.19 -5.01 0.51
CA ASP A 29 1.64 -3.87 -0.26
C ASP A 29 0.82 -4.36 -1.45
N THR A 30 1.36 -5.33 -2.20
CA THR A 30 0.67 -5.93 -3.33
C THR A 30 -0.59 -6.68 -2.89
N HIS A 31 -0.54 -7.40 -1.76
CA HIS A 31 -1.69 -8.14 -1.23
C HIS A 31 -2.84 -7.21 -0.85
N HIS A 32 -2.56 -6.11 -0.13
CA HIS A 32 -3.60 -5.14 0.22
C HIS A 32 -4.26 -4.53 -1.01
N LEU A 33 -3.48 -4.17 -2.03
CA LEU A 33 -4.00 -3.65 -3.29
C LEU A 33 -4.77 -4.70 -4.09
N ALA A 34 -4.28 -5.95 -4.12
CA ALA A 34 -4.92 -7.06 -4.80
C ALA A 34 -6.28 -7.44 -4.21
N VAL A 35 -6.51 -7.16 -2.92
CA VAL A 35 -7.84 -7.32 -2.29
C VAL A 35 -8.67 -6.06 -2.46
N ALA A 36 -8.11 -4.89 -2.14
CA ALA A 36 -8.87 -3.64 -2.08
C ALA A 36 -9.41 -3.18 -3.45
N LEU A 37 -8.61 -3.33 -4.52
CA LEU A 37 -8.98 -2.84 -5.85
C LEU A 37 -10.11 -3.67 -6.50
N PRO A 38 -10.06 -5.01 -6.54
CA PRO A 38 -11.17 -5.79 -7.08
C PRO A 38 -12.45 -5.62 -6.26
N SER A 39 -12.35 -5.61 -4.92
CA SER A 39 -13.50 -5.36 -4.06
C SER A 39 -14.14 -3.99 -4.34
N TYR A 40 -13.32 -2.94 -4.49
CA TYR A 40 -13.81 -1.61 -4.84
C TYR A 40 -14.52 -1.62 -6.20
N ALA A 41 -13.89 -2.17 -7.22
CA ALA A 41 -14.43 -2.13 -8.57
C ALA A 41 -15.74 -2.92 -8.71
N VAL A 42 -15.81 -4.11 -8.12
CA VAL A 42 -17.03 -4.92 -8.13
C VAL A 42 -18.12 -4.24 -7.28
N GLY A 43 -17.75 -3.70 -6.12
CA GLY A 43 -18.70 -2.99 -5.25
C GLY A 43 -19.31 -1.76 -5.93
N PHE A 44 -18.48 -0.96 -6.60
CA PHE A 44 -18.91 0.17 -7.40
C PHE A 44 -19.86 -0.26 -8.52
N ALA A 45 -19.52 -1.35 -9.20
CA ALA A 45 -20.33 -1.81 -10.30
C ALA A 45 -21.72 -2.29 -9.88
N LEU A 46 -21.80 -3.04 -8.78
CA LEU A 46 -23.06 -3.51 -8.21
C LEU A 46 -23.95 -2.36 -7.74
N LEU A 47 -23.36 -1.26 -7.27
CA LEU A 47 -24.11 -0.09 -6.81
C LEU A 47 -24.54 0.84 -7.94
N ARG A 48 -23.82 0.85 -9.07
CA ARG A 48 -24.08 1.83 -10.14
C ARG A 48 -24.82 1.27 -11.34
N PHE A 49 -24.79 -0.04 -11.53
CA PHE A 49 -25.38 -0.68 -12.69
C PHE A 49 -26.28 -1.84 -12.27
N ASP A 50 -27.43 -1.95 -12.93
CA ASP A 50 -28.38 -3.04 -12.76
C ASP A 50 -27.77 -4.38 -13.25
N PRO A 51 -27.42 -5.33 -12.37
CA PRO A 51 -26.82 -6.60 -12.75
C PRO A 51 -27.72 -7.47 -13.64
N ALA A 52 -29.04 -7.31 -13.53
CA ALA A 52 -30.01 -8.07 -14.32
C ALA A 52 -30.02 -7.66 -15.81
N ARG A 53 -29.50 -6.46 -16.12
CA ARG A 53 -29.34 -5.96 -17.49
C ARG A 53 -27.96 -6.22 -18.08
N TRP A 54 -27.05 -6.81 -17.31
CA TRP A 54 -25.70 -7.04 -17.80
C TRP A 54 -25.66 -8.23 -18.76
N THR A 55 -25.11 -7.96 -19.95
CA THR A 55 -24.67 -9.02 -20.85
C THR A 55 -23.31 -9.56 -20.38
N ALA A 56 -22.91 -10.73 -20.89
CA ALA A 56 -21.56 -11.27 -20.64
C ALA A 56 -20.44 -10.27 -21.01
N VAL A 57 -20.70 -9.39 -21.98
CA VAL A 57 -19.81 -8.30 -22.40
C VAL A 57 -19.65 -7.23 -21.31
N GLY A 58 -20.70 -6.94 -20.53
CA GLY A 58 -20.64 -6.01 -19.41
C GLY A 58 -19.71 -6.51 -18.30
N TRP A 59 -19.85 -7.78 -17.91
CA TRP A 59 -18.97 -8.42 -16.93
C TRP A 59 -17.52 -8.50 -17.42
N ALA A 60 -17.31 -8.81 -18.71
CA ALA A 60 -16.00 -8.80 -19.32
C ALA A 60 -15.36 -7.40 -19.32
N GLY A 61 -16.14 -6.34 -19.56
CA GLY A 61 -15.69 -4.95 -19.52
C GLY A 61 -15.18 -4.53 -18.14
N ILE A 62 -15.89 -4.94 -17.07
CA ILE A 62 -15.46 -4.66 -15.71
C ILE A 62 -14.20 -5.45 -15.36
N ALA A 63 -14.18 -6.75 -15.66
CA ALA A 63 -13.00 -7.58 -15.45
C ALA A 63 -11.78 -7.01 -16.19
N ALA A 64 -11.95 -6.57 -17.44
CA ALA A 64 -10.91 -5.91 -18.22
C ALA A 64 -10.48 -4.58 -17.61
N GLY A 65 -11.42 -3.74 -17.15
CA GLY A 65 -11.12 -2.48 -16.48
C GLY A 65 -10.34 -2.66 -15.17
N VAL A 66 -10.73 -3.65 -14.36
CA VAL A 66 -10.00 -4.05 -13.15
C VAL A 66 -8.61 -4.52 -13.50
N LEU A 67 -8.49 -5.42 -14.49
CA LEU A 67 -7.21 -5.95 -14.93
C LEU A 67 -6.29 -4.83 -15.40
N VAL A 68 -6.76 -3.95 -16.29
CA VAL A 68 -5.99 -2.81 -16.79
C VAL A 68 -5.60 -1.85 -15.66
N GLY A 69 -6.52 -1.53 -14.75
CA GLY A 69 -6.23 -0.65 -13.61
C GLY A 69 -5.16 -1.23 -12.69
N VAL A 70 -5.26 -2.52 -12.36
CA VAL A 70 -4.25 -3.23 -11.55
C VAL A 70 -2.91 -3.26 -12.30
N THR A 71 -2.92 -3.61 -13.60
CA THR A 71 -1.70 -3.63 -14.42
C THR A 71 -1.04 -2.26 -14.49
N LEU A 72 -1.82 -1.18 -14.62
CA LEU A 72 -1.31 0.18 -14.67
C LEU A 72 -0.69 0.60 -13.33
N ILE A 73 -1.35 0.30 -12.21
CA ILE A 73 -0.82 0.55 -10.87
C ILE A 73 0.49 -0.22 -10.67
N VAL A 74 0.52 -1.50 -11.02
CA VAL A 74 1.74 -2.32 -10.94
C VAL A 74 2.84 -1.77 -11.86
N ALA A 75 2.50 -1.35 -13.07
CA ALA A 75 3.44 -0.77 -14.02
C ALA A 75 4.04 0.54 -13.48
N VAL A 76 3.22 1.46 -12.96
CA VAL A 76 3.67 2.71 -12.35
C VAL A 76 4.57 2.44 -11.14
N LEU A 77 4.19 1.48 -10.28
CA LEU A 77 5.01 1.06 -9.15
C LEU A 77 6.34 0.41 -9.57
N ARG A 78 6.39 -0.22 -10.75
CA ARG A 78 7.60 -0.87 -11.29
C ARG A 78 8.50 0.06 -12.12
N LEU A 79 7.94 1.05 -12.81
CA LEU A 79 8.66 1.95 -13.71
C LEU A 79 9.43 3.06 -12.99
N GLY A 80 8.99 3.46 -11.78
CA GLY A 80 9.56 4.62 -11.08
C GLY A 80 10.91 4.42 -10.37
N SER A 81 11.46 3.21 -10.31
CA SER A 81 12.77 2.99 -9.66
C SER A 81 13.44 1.68 -10.09
N GLY A 82 14.73 1.74 -10.41
CA GLY A 82 15.57 0.54 -10.53
C GLY A 82 15.49 -0.32 -9.26
N THR A 83 15.85 -1.60 -9.37
CA THR A 83 15.84 -2.56 -8.24
C THR A 83 16.51 -2.00 -6.99
N GLU A 84 17.64 -1.29 -7.16
CA GLU A 84 18.40 -0.66 -6.09
C GLU A 84 17.63 0.48 -5.38
N GLY A 85 16.97 1.35 -6.16
CA GLY A 85 16.17 2.45 -5.60
C GLY A 85 14.95 1.94 -4.83
N ARG A 86 14.35 0.85 -5.30
CA ARG A 86 13.26 0.16 -4.62
C ARG A 86 13.71 -0.43 -3.29
N ARG A 87 14.85 -1.14 -3.30
CA ARG A 87 15.46 -1.74 -2.11
C ARG A 87 15.76 -0.69 -1.04
N ARG A 88 16.42 0.41 -1.42
CA ARG A 88 16.71 1.53 -0.52
C ARG A 88 15.45 2.17 0.07
N ARG A 89 14.39 2.32 -0.74
CA ARG A 89 13.10 2.84 -0.28
C ARG A 89 12.45 1.91 0.76
N TYR A 90 12.44 0.60 0.52
CA TYR A 90 11.86 -0.37 1.46
C TYR A 90 12.63 -0.45 2.77
N LEU A 91 13.95 -0.34 2.74
CA LEU A 91 14.76 -0.30 3.97
C LEU A 91 14.45 0.93 4.82
N VAL A 92 14.43 2.09 4.19
CA VAL A 92 14.10 3.35 4.84
C VAL A 92 12.69 3.28 5.45
N GLU A 93 11.73 2.75 4.70
CA GLU A 93 10.38 2.52 5.19
C GLU A 93 10.34 1.51 6.34
N HIS A 94 11.07 0.41 6.25
CA HIS A 94 11.15 -0.59 7.32
C HIS A 94 11.70 0.01 8.61
N ALA A 95 12.76 0.82 8.51
CA ALA A 95 13.35 1.54 9.64
C ALA A 95 12.34 2.48 10.29
N VAL A 96 11.56 3.24 9.49
CA VAL A 96 10.49 4.11 10.01
C VAL A 96 9.38 3.30 10.68
N LEU A 97 8.97 2.17 10.10
CA LEU A 97 7.90 1.33 10.63
C LEU A 97 8.26 0.64 11.94
N HIS A 98 9.51 0.20 12.09
CA HIS A 98 9.99 -0.53 13.27
C HIS A 98 10.83 0.33 14.21
N HIS A 99 10.96 1.63 13.92
CA HIS A 99 11.68 2.58 14.75
C HIS A 99 13.16 2.20 14.96
N LEU A 100 13.80 1.76 13.89
CA LEU A 100 15.20 1.33 13.88
C LEU A 100 16.09 2.42 13.27
N ASP A 101 17.40 2.38 13.58
CA ASP A 101 18.37 3.24 12.90
C ASP A 101 18.52 2.82 11.43
N PRO A 102 18.25 3.71 10.44
CA PRO A 102 18.41 3.41 9.02
C PRO A 102 19.88 3.28 8.58
N GLY A 103 20.82 3.66 9.45
CA GLY A 103 22.26 3.66 9.19
C GLY A 103 22.76 4.95 8.52
N PRO A 104 24.08 5.04 8.31
CA PRO A 104 24.74 6.26 7.84
C PRO A 104 24.22 6.70 6.45
N GLY A 105 23.98 8.01 6.29
CA GLY A 105 23.55 8.61 5.02
C GLY A 105 22.11 8.29 4.59
N ARG A 106 21.28 7.67 5.45
CA ARG A 106 19.88 7.30 5.13
C ARG A 106 18.83 8.02 5.97
N ARG A 107 19.22 8.75 7.01
CA ARG A 107 18.30 9.46 7.92
C ARG A 107 17.44 10.51 7.23
N ALA A 108 18.02 11.32 6.33
CA ALA A 108 17.25 12.32 5.58
C ALA A 108 16.15 11.69 4.70
N ALA A 109 16.43 10.53 4.11
CA ALA A 109 15.44 9.77 3.35
C ALA A 109 14.35 9.19 4.27
N ALA A 110 14.71 8.72 5.47
CA ALA A 110 13.77 8.26 6.50
C ALA A 110 12.85 9.38 6.97
N ASP A 111 13.40 10.57 7.25
CA ASP A 111 12.61 11.74 7.61
C ASP A 111 11.65 12.14 6.49
N HIS A 112 12.10 12.14 5.23
CA HIS A 112 11.22 12.42 4.10
C HIS A 112 10.09 11.39 3.99
N ARG A 113 10.42 10.10 4.11
CA ARG A 113 9.44 9.01 4.06
C ARG A 113 8.45 9.07 5.22
N ALA A 114 8.91 9.40 6.43
CA ALA A 114 8.07 9.56 7.60
C ALA A 114 7.09 10.73 7.45
N ARG A 115 7.51 11.85 6.84
CA ARG A 115 6.61 12.96 6.48
C ARG A 115 5.55 12.52 5.48
N ASP A 116 5.92 11.75 4.45
CA ASP A 116 4.94 11.24 3.49
C ASP A 116 3.92 10.31 4.15
N MET A 117 4.37 9.42 5.03
CA MET A 117 3.49 8.54 5.81
C MET A 117 2.56 9.34 6.74
N ALA A 118 3.09 10.35 7.43
CA ALA A 118 2.31 11.22 8.32
C ALA A 118 1.30 12.08 7.55
N ARG A 119 1.66 12.58 6.36
CA ARG A 119 0.73 13.27 5.46
C ARG A 119 -0.35 12.33 4.96
N GLY A 120 -0.01 11.09 4.60
CA GLY A 120 -0.95 10.08 4.12
C GLY A 120 -2.14 9.78 5.04
N GLY A 121 -2.15 10.26 6.29
CA GLY A 121 -3.31 10.21 7.19
C GLY A 121 -4.57 10.85 6.62
N TRP A 122 -4.48 11.82 5.70
CA TRP A 122 -5.66 12.40 5.05
C TRP A 122 -6.46 11.35 4.25
N LEU A 123 -5.81 10.29 3.76
CA LEU A 123 -6.45 9.18 3.07
C LEU A 123 -7.41 8.40 3.98
N LEU A 124 -7.20 8.43 5.30
CA LEU A 124 -8.10 7.79 6.27
C LEU A 124 -9.47 8.46 6.33
N VAL A 125 -9.56 9.73 5.95
CA VAL A 125 -10.83 10.47 5.88
C VAL A 125 -11.38 10.41 4.46
N MET A 126 -10.51 10.58 3.45
CA MET A 126 -10.93 10.58 2.05
C MET A 126 -11.57 9.25 1.64
N TRP A 127 -10.96 8.10 1.96
CA TRP A 127 -11.47 6.81 1.50
C TRP A 127 -12.87 6.48 2.04
N PRO A 128 -13.14 6.56 3.36
CA PRO A 128 -14.49 6.37 3.87
C PRO A 128 -15.49 7.38 3.30
N ALA A 129 -15.09 8.66 3.16
CA ALA A 129 -15.97 9.68 2.60
C ALA A 129 -16.35 9.37 1.14
N LEU A 130 -15.37 9.00 0.31
CA LEU A 130 -15.60 8.62 -1.08
C LEU A 130 -16.54 7.41 -1.17
N LEU A 131 -16.30 6.37 -0.38
CA LEU A 131 -17.13 5.17 -0.40
C LEU A 131 -18.54 5.43 0.14
N ALA A 132 -18.69 6.30 1.14
CA ALA A 132 -19.98 6.74 1.65
C ALA A 132 -20.76 7.51 0.57
N VAL A 133 -20.11 8.41 -0.16
CA VAL A 133 -20.72 9.11 -1.31
C VAL A 133 -21.17 8.10 -2.37
N GLN A 134 -20.31 7.15 -2.73
CA GLN A 134 -20.66 6.13 -3.71
C GLN A 134 -21.86 5.28 -3.27
N ALA A 135 -21.86 4.82 -2.02
CA ALA A 135 -22.98 4.08 -1.46
C ALA A 135 -24.27 4.91 -1.42
N ALA A 136 -24.21 6.17 -0.99
CA ALA A 136 -25.38 7.05 -0.95
C ALA A 136 -25.93 7.40 -2.34
N SER A 137 -25.06 7.43 -3.36
CA SER A 137 -25.45 7.64 -4.76
C SER A 137 -25.82 6.36 -5.51
N GLY A 138 -25.80 5.21 -4.81
CA GLY A 138 -26.10 3.91 -5.38
C GLY A 138 -27.56 3.76 -5.80
N ASP A 139 -27.80 2.87 -6.74
CA ASP A 139 -29.12 2.41 -7.10
C ASP A 139 -29.58 1.35 -6.07
N PHE A 140 -30.67 1.65 -5.38
CA PHE A 140 -31.24 0.79 -4.33
C PHE A 140 -32.49 0.03 -4.78
N ASP A 141 -32.85 0.12 -6.07
CA ASP A 141 -33.97 -0.63 -6.63
C ASP A 141 -33.75 -2.15 -6.52
N GLN A 142 -32.48 -2.58 -6.36
CA GLN A 142 -32.09 -3.95 -6.07
C GLN A 142 -31.35 -4.06 -4.73
N PRO A 143 -32.07 -4.22 -3.61
CA PRO A 143 -31.50 -4.15 -2.26
C PRO A 143 -30.45 -5.24 -2.00
N VAL A 144 -30.58 -6.41 -2.63
CA VAL A 144 -29.62 -7.51 -2.50
C VAL A 144 -28.28 -7.15 -3.16
N ALA A 145 -28.31 -6.65 -4.41
CA ALA A 145 -27.10 -6.24 -5.14
C ALA A 145 -26.41 -5.04 -4.45
N ALA A 146 -27.21 -4.05 -4.04
CA ALA A 146 -26.71 -2.90 -3.27
C ALA A 146 -26.06 -3.34 -1.94
N GLY A 147 -26.68 -4.30 -1.23
CA GLY A 147 -26.13 -4.89 -0.02
C GLY A 147 -24.76 -5.54 -0.23
N PHE A 148 -24.59 -6.32 -1.31
CA PHE A 148 -23.29 -6.89 -1.68
C PHE A 148 -22.28 -5.81 -2.07
N GLY A 149 -22.70 -4.78 -2.80
CA GLY A 149 -21.83 -3.66 -3.17
C GLY A 149 -21.27 -2.91 -1.96
N ILE A 150 -22.13 -2.61 -0.99
CA ILE A 150 -21.75 -1.99 0.28
C ILE A 150 -20.80 -2.90 1.07
N ALA A 151 -21.08 -4.21 1.12
CA ALA A 151 -20.21 -5.17 1.81
C ALA A 151 -18.79 -5.20 1.20
N LEU A 152 -18.68 -5.15 -0.13
CA LEU A 152 -17.39 -5.10 -0.82
C LEU A 152 -16.62 -3.80 -0.55
N PHE A 153 -17.31 -2.66 -0.47
CA PHE A 153 -16.69 -1.41 0.01
C PHE A 153 -16.20 -1.52 1.46
N GLY A 154 -16.96 -2.23 2.31
CA GLY A 154 -16.53 -2.58 3.66
C GLY A 154 -15.22 -3.37 3.67
N ILE A 155 -15.06 -4.35 2.77
CA ILE A 155 -13.82 -5.13 2.62
C ILE A 155 -12.67 -4.23 2.15
N THR A 156 -12.90 -3.33 1.18
CA THR A 156 -11.91 -2.34 0.74
C THR A 156 -11.42 -1.49 1.91
N LEU A 157 -12.34 -0.97 2.74
CA LEU A 157 -11.99 -0.21 3.95
C LEU A 157 -11.24 -1.05 4.97
N ALA A 158 -11.71 -2.26 5.26
CA ALA A 158 -11.09 -3.15 6.21
C ALA A 158 -9.65 -3.53 5.81
N SER A 159 -9.34 -3.59 4.51
CA SER A 159 -7.98 -3.80 4.01
C SER A 159 -7.12 -2.53 4.10
N LEU A 160 -7.62 -1.39 3.65
CA LEU A 160 -6.82 -0.16 3.48
C LEU A 160 -6.65 0.65 4.77
N VAL A 161 -7.67 0.72 5.63
CA VAL A 161 -7.67 1.58 6.82
C VAL A 161 -6.63 1.13 7.84
N PRO A 162 -6.59 -0.14 8.30
CA PRO A 162 -5.61 -0.57 9.31
C PRO A 162 -4.18 -0.37 8.83
N TYR A 163 -3.93 -0.68 7.55
CA TYR A 163 -2.66 -0.49 6.90
C TYR A 163 -2.23 0.98 6.88
N THR A 164 -3.13 1.88 6.48
CA THR A 164 -2.87 3.33 6.44
C THR A 164 -2.69 3.92 7.84
N VAL A 165 -3.50 3.48 8.82
CA VAL A 165 -3.37 3.90 10.24
C VAL A 165 -2.00 3.51 10.79
N ARG A 166 -1.55 2.27 10.54
CA ARG A 166 -0.24 1.80 11.01
C ARG A 166 0.89 2.66 10.45
N ARG A 167 0.90 2.91 9.14
CA ARG A 167 1.89 3.78 8.48
C ARG A 167 1.85 5.21 9.00
N TRP A 168 0.67 5.78 9.10
CA TRP A 168 0.47 7.13 9.61
C TRP A 168 1.00 7.30 11.04
N ARG A 169 0.66 6.36 11.94
CA ARG A 169 1.16 6.36 13.33
C ARG A 169 2.67 6.19 13.39
N ALA A 170 3.25 5.31 12.58
CA ALA A 170 4.69 5.11 12.52
C ALA A 170 5.42 6.38 12.05
N GLY A 171 4.96 7.01 10.96
CA GLY A 171 5.51 8.27 10.49
C GLY A 171 5.42 9.38 11.53
N ARG A 172 4.29 9.51 12.25
CA ARG A 172 4.15 10.47 13.34
C ARG A 172 5.09 10.18 14.51
N ARG A 173 5.22 8.91 14.91
CA ARG A 173 6.12 8.48 15.99
C ARG A 173 7.57 8.81 15.64
N TRP A 174 8.00 8.47 14.43
CA TRP A 174 9.33 8.79 13.92
C TRP A 174 9.64 10.29 13.97
N LEU A 175 8.70 11.13 13.54
CA LEU A 175 8.90 12.58 13.53
C LEU A 175 8.90 13.21 14.93
N ALA A 176 8.24 12.59 15.90
CA ALA A 176 8.20 13.05 17.28
C ALA A 176 9.47 12.63 18.05
N ASP A 177 9.98 11.43 17.79
CA ASP A 177 11.11 10.83 18.49
C ASP A 177 11.95 10.03 17.50
N PRO A 178 12.90 10.65 16.76
CA PRO A 178 13.68 9.91 15.77
C PRO A 178 14.78 9.08 16.45
N PRO A 179 14.91 7.76 16.16
CA PRO A 179 15.95 6.94 16.76
C PRO A 179 17.37 7.38 16.33
N GLY A 180 18.35 7.07 17.18
CA GLY A 180 19.77 7.37 16.97
C GLY A 180 20.23 8.70 17.59
N PRO A 181 21.55 9.00 17.55
CA PRO A 181 22.11 10.20 18.18
C PRO A 181 21.43 11.48 17.67
N PRO A 182 21.40 12.58 18.45
CA PRO A 182 20.87 13.87 18.03
C PRO A 182 21.51 14.34 16.72
N ARG A 183 20.84 15.24 16.01
CA ARG A 183 21.42 15.91 14.83
C ARG A 183 22.61 16.76 15.30
N ASP A 184 23.73 16.67 14.59
CA ASP A 184 24.71 17.75 14.52
C ASP A 184 24.20 18.84 13.56
#